data_AF-A0A528AZ20-F1
#
_entry.id   AF-A0A528AZ20-F1
#
_cell.length_a   1.000
_cell.length_b   1.000
_cell.length_c   1.000
_cell.angle_alpha   90.00
_cell.angle_beta   90.00
_cell.angle_gamma   90.00
#
_symmetry.space_group_name_H-M   'P 1'
#
loop_
_entity.id
_entity.type
_entity.pdbx_description
1 polymer ?
#
loop_
_entity_poly.entity_id
_entity_poly.type
_entity_poly.pdbx_seq_one_letter_code
_entity_poly.pdbx_strand_id
1 'polypeptide(L)'
;MLSQATASAADPDLKNLNYADLNYDYAYKGDDGLKPRTVFDDGTKVFLEFKGDIPAIFVVDDKRHETLVNVRTQGKYTIIDKVARQFTLRADGKTLCLYNRARPSTVDPVEQIYGPTKLQSGSTLFGPSGEQR
;
A
#
# COMPACT_ATOMS: atom_id res chain seq x y z
N MET A 1 8.65 33.21 -14.31
CA MET A 1 8.20 32.10 -13.44
C MET A 1 7.42 31.05 -14.24
N LEU A 2 8.04 30.28 -15.14
CA LEU A 2 7.32 29.18 -15.84
C LEU A 2 8.20 27.95 -16.17
N SER A 3 9.42 27.83 -15.60
CA SER A 3 10.33 26.73 -15.97
C SER A 3 10.25 25.48 -15.07
N GLN A 4 9.27 25.40 -14.16
CA GLN A 4 9.14 24.26 -13.23
C GLN A 4 7.99 23.29 -13.57
N ALA A 5 7.22 23.53 -14.64
CA ALA A 5 6.06 22.70 -14.97
C ALA A 5 6.37 21.48 -15.86
N THR A 6 7.58 21.37 -16.41
CA THR A 6 7.96 20.26 -17.33
C THR A 6 8.85 19.19 -16.68
N ALA A 7 9.19 19.33 -15.40
CA ALA A 7 9.98 18.33 -14.66
C ALA A 7 9.13 17.29 -13.91
N SER A 8 7.81 17.51 -13.77
CA SER A 8 6.91 16.61 -13.02
C SER A 8 6.50 15.33 -13.78
N ALA A 9 6.93 15.18 -15.03
CA ALA A 9 6.72 13.95 -15.82
C ALA A 9 7.94 13.00 -15.78
N ALA A 10 8.96 13.33 -14.99
CA ALA A 10 10.06 12.43 -14.68
C ALA A 10 9.66 11.59 -13.48
N ASP A 11 9.25 10.35 -13.73
CA ASP A 11 8.72 9.43 -12.73
C ASP A 11 9.66 9.24 -11.52
N PRO A 12 9.45 9.94 -10.39
CA PRO A 12 10.45 9.97 -9.32
C PRO A 12 10.43 8.68 -8.50
N ASP A 13 9.27 8.02 -8.40
CA ASP A 13 9.15 6.73 -7.72
C ASP A 13 9.88 5.64 -8.51
N LEU A 14 9.71 5.58 -9.84
CA LEU A 14 10.41 4.58 -10.66
C LEU A 14 11.92 4.81 -10.77
N LYS A 15 12.39 6.06 -10.66
CA LYS A 15 13.83 6.40 -10.73
C LYS A 15 14.62 5.97 -9.50
N ASN A 16 13.96 5.86 -8.35
CA ASN A 16 14.59 5.55 -7.07
C ASN A 16 14.42 4.08 -6.64
N LEU A 17 13.85 3.22 -7.51
CA LEU A 17 13.69 1.80 -7.20
C LEU A 17 15.05 1.11 -7.13
N ASN A 18 15.35 0.53 -5.96
CA ASN A 18 16.42 -0.44 -5.85
C ASN A 18 15.93 -1.82 -6.29
N TYR A 19 16.21 -2.19 -7.53
CA TYR A 19 15.78 -3.47 -8.12
C TYR A 19 16.23 -4.71 -7.33
N ALA A 20 17.28 -4.60 -6.51
CA ALA A 20 17.78 -5.70 -5.69
C ALA A 20 16.87 -6.04 -4.50
N ASP A 21 16.09 -5.07 -4.02
CA ASP A 21 15.27 -5.20 -2.80
C ASP A 21 13.76 -5.35 -3.10
N LEU A 22 13.39 -5.48 -4.39
CA LEU A 22 12.00 -5.59 -4.79
C LEU A 22 11.44 -6.97 -4.48
N ASN A 23 10.23 -7.00 -3.93
CA ASN A 23 9.48 -8.22 -3.71
C ASN A 23 8.60 -8.54 -4.93
N TYR A 24 8.82 -9.70 -5.53
CA TYR A 24 8.02 -10.22 -6.65
C TYR A 24 7.12 -11.41 -6.23
N ASP A 25 7.13 -11.78 -4.95
CA ASP A 25 6.47 -13.00 -4.47
C ASP A 25 4.96 -12.82 -4.30
N TYR A 26 4.27 -12.81 -5.44
CA TYR A 26 2.83 -12.65 -5.53
C TYR A 26 2.17 -13.87 -6.20
N ALA A 27 1.02 -14.26 -5.67
CA ALA A 27 0.16 -15.30 -6.23
C ALA A 27 -1.25 -14.75 -6.46
N TYR A 28 -2.03 -15.33 -7.37
CA TYR A 28 -3.40 -14.89 -7.61
C TYR A 28 -4.38 -16.04 -7.73
N LYS A 29 -5.66 -15.73 -7.53
CA LYS A 29 -6.80 -16.64 -7.74
C LYS A 29 -7.99 -15.86 -8.28
N GLY A 30 -8.65 -16.34 -9.33
CA GLY A 30 -9.83 -15.70 -9.91
C GLY A 30 -9.75 -15.65 -11.43
N ASP A 31 -10.39 -14.64 -12.03
CA ASP A 31 -10.47 -14.48 -13.48
C ASP A 31 -9.15 -13.97 -14.09
N ASP A 32 -8.57 -14.72 -15.03
CA ASP A 32 -7.31 -14.37 -15.70
C ASP A 32 -7.40 -13.06 -16.51
N GLY A 33 -8.59 -12.60 -16.89
CA GLY A 33 -8.80 -11.32 -17.56
C GLY A 33 -8.45 -10.10 -16.70
N LEU A 34 -8.41 -10.25 -15.37
CA LEU A 34 -8.01 -9.20 -14.42
C LEU A 34 -6.54 -9.33 -13.98
N LYS A 35 -5.81 -10.30 -14.53
CA LYS A 35 -4.45 -10.59 -14.11
C LYS A 35 -3.49 -9.48 -14.55
N PRO A 36 -2.76 -8.82 -13.63
CA PRO A 36 -1.69 -7.92 -14.02
C PRO A 36 -0.59 -8.69 -14.74
N ARG A 37 0.04 -8.05 -15.74
CA ARG A 37 1.23 -8.58 -16.43
C ARG A 37 2.38 -8.78 -15.46
N THR A 38 2.58 -7.81 -14.58
CA THR A 38 3.68 -7.78 -13.60
C THR A 38 3.15 -7.19 -12.30
N VAL A 39 3.59 -7.74 -11.17
CA VAL A 39 3.37 -7.17 -9.84
C VAL A 39 4.66 -7.24 -9.05
N PHE A 40 4.98 -6.17 -8.33
CA PHE A 40 6.07 -6.14 -7.34
C PHE A 40 5.85 -5.03 -6.33
N ASP A 41 6.55 -5.07 -5.21
CA ASP A 41 6.56 -4.00 -4.22
C ASP A 41 7.98 -3.65 -3.76
N ASP A 42 8.15 -2.43 -3.28
CA ASP A 42 9.41 -1.91 -2.69
C ASP A 42 9.37 -1.89 -1.16
N GLY A 43 8.43 -2.62 -0.55
CA GLY A 43 8.14 -2.59 0.89
C GLY A 43 7.21 -1.44 1.34
N THR A 44 7.05 -0.38 0.54
CA THR A 44 6.18 0.77 0.85
C THR A 44 5.02 0.90 -0.13
N LYS A 45 5.28 0.69 -1.42
CA LYS A 45 4.35 0.82 -2.54
C LYS A 45 4.32 -0.46 -3.35
N VAL A 46 3.14 -0.76 -3.91
CA VAL A 46 2.93 -1.87 -4.85
C VAL A 46 2.80 -1.31 -6.26
N PHE A 47 3.48 -1.93 -7.20
CA PHE A 47 3.49 -1.59 -8.61
C PHE A 47 2.84 -2.73 -9.40
N LEU A 48 1.82 -2.38 -10.19
CA LEU A 48 1.04 -3.30 -11.01
C LEU A 48 1.09 -2.83 -12.46
N GLU A 49 1.43 -3.71 -13.40
CA GLU A 49 1.36 -3.41 -14.84
C GLU A 49 0.15 -4.12 -15.45
N PHE A 50 -0.81 -3.39 -15.99
CA PHE A 50 -1.94 -3.96 -16.73
C PHE A 50 -1.72 -3.79 -18.24
N LYS A 51 -2.17 -4.78 -19.04
CA LYS A 51 -2.14 -4.69 -20.52
C LYS A 51 -3.35 -3.96 -21.10
N GLY A 52 -4.42 -3.84 -20.32
CA GLY A 52 -5.70 -3.24 -20.72
C GLY A 52 -6.23 -2.35 -19.60
N ASP A 53 -7.54 -2.37 -19.42
CA ASP A 53 -8.20 -1.52 -18.43
C ASP A 53 -7.76 -1.85 -17.01
N ILE A 54 -7.66 -0.79 -16.19
CA ILE A 54 -7.28 -0.89 -14.79
C ILE A 54 -8.55 -1.21 -13.99
N PRO A 55 -8.64 -2.40 -13.36
CA PRO A 55 -9.80 -2.75 -12.52
C PRO A 55 -9.82 -1.93 -11.23
N ALA A 56 -10.96 -1.93 -10.54
CA ALA A 56 -11.05 -1.39 -9.19
C ALA A 56 -10.24 -2.28 -8.23
N ILE A 57 -9.33 -1.66 -7.47
CA ILE A 57 -8.43 -2.35 -6.54
C ILE A 57 -8.87 -2.06 -5.10
N PHE A 58 -8.97 -3.13 -4.31
CA PHE A 58 -9.32 -3.08 -2.90
C PHE A 58 -8.22 -3.76 -2.08
N VAL A 59 -7.92 -3.22 -0.91
CA VAL A 59 -7.09 -3.89 0.10
C VAL A 59 -7.98 -4.70 1.03
N VAL A 60 -7.56 -5.90 1.37
CA VAL A 60 -8.24 -6.75 2.34
C VAL A 60 -7.46 -6.73 3.65
N ASP A 61 -8.13 -6.33 4.74
CA ASP A 61 -7.56 -6.37 6.09
C ASP A 61 -7.62 -7.78 6.72
N ASP A 62 -7.00 -7.96 7.89
CA ASP A 62 -7.02 -9.24 8.61
C ASP A 62 -8.42 -9.67 9.08
N LYS A 63 -9.38 -8.74 9.10
CA LYS A 63 -10.79 -8.99 9.41
C LYS A 63 -11.63 -9.28 8.16
N ARG A 64 -11.00 -9.38 6.98
CA ARG A 64 -11.63 -9.58 5.67
C ARG A 64 -12.53 -8.42 5.21
N HIS A 65 -12.29 -7.21 5.70
CA HIS A 65 -12.92 -6.01 5.15
C HIS A 65 -12.15 -5.50 3.93
N GLU A 66 -12.89 -5.15 2.89
CA GLU A 66 -12.35 -4.55 1.68
C GLU A 66 -12.42 -3.02 1.82
N THR A 67 -11.27 -2.35 1.66
CA THR A 67 -11.21 -0.88 1.61
C THR A 67 -10.67 -0.45 0.25
N LEU A 68 -11.26 0.60 -0.33
CA LEU A 68 -10.74 1.18 -1.56
C LEU A 68 -9.36 1.77 -1.28
N VAL A 69 -8.37 1.43 -2.10
CA VAL A 69 -7.04 2.02 -2.00
C VAL A 69 -6.92 3.22 -2.92
N ASN A 70 -6.13 4.21 -2.49
CA ASN A 70 -5.72 5.26 -3.40
C ASN A 70 -4.74 4.65 -4.42
N VAL A 71 -5.09 4.78 -5.70
CA VAL A 71 -4.26 4.31 -6.82
C VAL A 71 -3.88 5.49 -7.69
N ARG A 72 -2.64 5.53 -8.14
CA ARG A 72 -2.19 6.45 -9.19
C ARG A 72 -1.62 5.66 -10.36
N THR A 73 -1.78 6.19 -11.56
CA THR A 73 -1.16 5.59 -12.76
C THR A 73 0.03 6.43 -13.18
N GLN A 74 1.17 5.79 -13.34
CA GLN A 74 2.42 6.43 -13.71
C GLN A 74 3.15 5.61 -14.76
N GLY A 75 3.28 6.20 -15.96
CA GLY A 75 3.76 5.47 -17.13
C GLY A 75 2.89 4.24 -17.41
N LYS A 76 3.48 3.05 -17.29
CA LYS A 76 2.81 1.75 -17.49
C LYS A 76 2.38 1.06 -16.19
N TYR A 77 2.67 1.66 -15.04
CA TYR A 77 2.39 1.06 -13.74
C TYR A 77 1.24 1.78 -13.03
N THR A 78 0.34 0.99 -12.45
CA THR A 78 -0.58 1.40 -11.41
C THR A 78 0.12 1.23 -10.07
N ILE A 79 0.29 2.34 -9.35
CA ILE A 79 1.00 2.41 -8.08
C ILE A 79 -0.01 2.52 -6.95
N ILE A 80 0.15 1.68 -5.94
CA ILE A 80 -0.61 1.69 -4.69
C ILE A 80 0.34 2.08 -3.57
N ASP A 81 0.03 3.14 -2.81
CA ASP A 81 0.88 3.62 -1.70
C ASP A 81 0.76 2.77 -0.42
N LYS A 82 0.32 1.51 -0.54
CA LYS A 82 0.13 0.61 0.60
C LYS A 82 0.41 -0.83 0.20
N VAL A 83 1.36 -1.46 0.88
CA VAL A 83 1.58 -2.91 0.83
C VAL A 83 0.59 -3.62 1.74
N ALA A 84 0.00 -4.71 1.26
CA ALA A 84 -0.91 -5.54 2.03
C ALA A 84 -0.77 -7.02 1.65
N ARG A 85 -1.27 -7.90 2.51
CA ARG A 85 -1.21 -9.35 2.30
C ARG A 85 -2.15 -9.82 1.19
N GLN A 86 -3.26 -9.11 0.97
CA GLN A 86 -4.24 -9.46 -0.02
C GLN A 86 -4.87 -8.20 -0.64
N PHE A 87 -5.05 -8.26 -1.95
CA PHE A 87 -5.80 -7.30 -2.75
C PHE A 87 -6.91 -8.01 -3.50
N THR A 88 -8.04 -7.33 -3.69
CA THR A 88 -9.12 -7.78 -4.56
C THR A 88 -9.20 -6.84 -5.76
N LEU A 89 -9.18 -7.38 -6.97
CA LEU A 89 -9.37 -6.67 -8.23
C LEU A 89 -10.75 -7.00 -8.79
N ARG A 90 -11.51 -5.98 -9.18
CA ARG A 90 -12.87 -6.13 -9.72
C ARG A 90 -13.07 -5.27 -10.96
N ALA A 91 -13.61 -5.87 -12.03
CA ALA A 91 -14.13 -5.17 -13.20
C ALA A 91 -15.15 -6.07 -13.91
N ASP A 92 -16.19 -5.48 -14.49
CA ASP A 92 -17.18 -6.18 -15.33
C ASP A 92 -17.76 -7.47 -14.73
N GLY A 93 -18.03 -7.46 -13.41
CA GLY A 93 -18.54 -8.62 -12.68
C GLY A 93 -17.52 -9.73 -12.43
N LYS A 94 -16.28 -9.56 -12.87
CA LYS A 94 -15.15 -10.46 -12.61
C LYS A 94 -14.44 -10.10 -11.32
N THR A 95 -13.74 -11.07 -10.75
CA THR A 95 -12.97 -10.87 -9.52
C THR A 95 -11.67 -11.67 -9.56
N LEU A 96 -10.58 -11.04 -9.12
CA LEU A 96 -9.29 -11.68 -8.91
C LEU A 96 -8.71 -11.26 -7.55
N CYS A 97 -8.36 -12.24 -6.73
CA CYS A 97 -7.65 -12.05 -5.48
C CYS A 97 -6.16 -12.18 -5.74
N LEU A 98 -5.40 -11.17 -5.35
CA LEU A 98 -3.95 -11.10 -5.45
C LEU A 98 -3.36 -11.16 -4.05
N TYR A 99 -2.41 -12.07 -3.82
CA TYR A 99 -1.83 -12.37 -2.52
C TYR A 99 -0.35 -12.04 -2.54
N ASN A 100 0.08 -11.19 -1.60
CA ASN A 100 1.50 -11.00 -1.31
C ASN A 100 1.95 -12.13 -0.36
N ARG A 101 2.87 -12.98 -0.83
CA ARG A 101 3.40 -14.13 -0.07
C ARG A 101 4.65 -13.77 0.72
N ALA A 102 5.26 -12.62 0.45
CA ALA A 102 6.32 -12.12 1.31
C ALA A 102 5.77 -11.74 2.68
N ARG A 103 6.58 -11.95 3.71
CA ARG A 103 6.25 -11.44 5.05
C ARG A 103 6.49 -9.93 5.01
N PRO A 104 5.47 -9.09 5.23
CA PRO A 104 5.71 -7.66 5.30
C PRO A 104 6.64 -7.38 6.49
N SER A 105 7.78 -6.76 6.21
CA SER A 105 8.70 -6.25 7.23
C SER A 105 8.03 -5.05 7.90
N THR A 106 7.20 -5.28 8.90
CA THR A 106 6.37 -4.25 9.57
C THR A 106 7.12 -3.38 10.58
N VAL A 107 8.46 -3.33 10.53
CA VAL A 107 9.24 -2.58 11.53
C VAL A 107 9.68 -1.25 10.92
N ASP A 108 8.96 -0.18 11.27
CA ASP A 108 9.47 1.18 11.11
C ASP A 108 10.40 1.50 12.31
N PRO A 109 11.72 1.66 12.09
CA PRO A 109 12.66 1.94 13.18
C PRO A 109 12.43 3.31 13.83
N VAL A 110 11.85 4.28 13.10
CA VAL A 110 11.50 5.60 13.65
C VAL A 110 10.27 5.48 14.54
N GLU A 111 9.25 4.72 14.12
CA GLU A 111 8.07 4.44 14.97
C GLU A 111 8.48 3.71 16.26
N GLN A 112 9.44 2.78 16.18
CA GLN A 112 9.92 2.05 17.35
C GLN A 112 10.63 2.96 18.38
N ILE A 113 11.33 4.00 17.92
CA ILE A 113 12.15 4.88 18.79
C ILE A 113 11.39 6.13 19.22
N TYR A 114 10.64 6.74 18.31
CA TYR A 114 9.98 8.04 18.49
C TYR A 114 8.46 7.97 18.34
N GLY A 115 7.90 6.79 18.07
CA GLY A 115 6.46 6.63 17.90
C GLY A 115 5.68 6.83 19.20
N PRO A 116 4.40 7.25 19.09
CA PRO A 116 3.54 7.43 20.24
C PRO A 116 3.35 6.10 20.98
N THR A 117 3.55 6.09 22.29
CA THR A 117 3.27 4.92 23.12
C THR A 117 1.77 4.69 23.19
N LYS A 118 1.31 3.48 22.85
CA LYS A 118 -0.10 3.09 23.00
C LYS A 118 -0.50 3.18 24.48
N LEU A 119 -1.46 4.04 24.78
CA LEU A 119 -2.06 4.09 26.11
C LEU A 119 -2.76 2.75 26.39
N GLN A 120 -2.28 2.04 27.40
CA GLN A 120 -2.99 0.86 27.89
C GLN A 120 -4.23 1.34 28.65
N SER A 121 -5.36 0.64 28.48
CA SER A 121 -6.57 0.89 29.27
C SER A 121 -6.24 0.67 30.76
N GLY A 122 -5.94 1.77 31.47
CA GLY A 122 -5.47 1.76 32.85
C GLY A 122 -4.52 2.90 33.21
N SER A 123 -3.91 3.60 32.23
CA SER A 123 -3.06 4.76 32.52
C SER A 123 -3.91 6.02 32.77
N THR A 124 -4.10 6.38 34.04
CA THR A 124 -4.62 7.68 34.46
C THR A 124 -3.60 8.78 34.13
N LEU A 125 -3.68 9.34 32.92
CA LEU A 125 -2.84 10.48 32.51
C LEU A 125 -3.28 11.81 33.13
N PHE A 126 -4.46 11.84 33.75
CA PHE A 126 -4.97 13.00 34.46
C PHE A 126 -5.17 12.59 35.93
N GLY A 127 -4.24 12.98 36.79
CA GLY A 127 -4.43 12.88 38.24
C GLY A 127 -5.62 13.75 38.67
N PRO A 128 -6.28 13.46 39.81
CA PRO A 128 -7.39 14.29 40.27
C PRO A 128 -6.86 15.70 40.51
N SER A 129 -7.50 16.69 39.89
CA SER A 129 -7.29 18.10 40.20
C SER A 129 -7.54 18.26 41.70
N GLY A 130 -6.48 18.53 42.46
CA GLY A 130 -6.54 18.69 43.90
C GLY A 130 -7.37 19.92 44.24
N GLU A 131 -8.63 19.71 44.62
CA GLU A 131 -9.38 20.64 45.45
C GLU A 131 -8.79 20.58 46.86
N GLN A 132 -7.97 21.57 47.22
CA GLN A 132 -7.63 21.86 48.62
C GLN A 132 -8.09 23.30 48.88
N ARG A 133 -9.20 23.35 49.61
CA ARG A 133 -9.74 24.39 50.50
C ARG A 133 -9.06 25.75 50.56
#